data_AF-A0AAW9I980-F1
#
_entry.id   AF-A0AAW9I980-F1
#
_cell.length_a   1.000
_cell.length_b   1.000
_cell.length_c   1.000
_cell.angle_alpha   90.00
_cell.angle_beta   90.00
_cell.angle_gamma   90.00
#
_symmetry.space_group_name_H-M   'P 1'
#
loop_
_entity.id
_entity.type
_entity.pdbx_description
1 polymer ?
#
loop_
_entity_poly.entity_id
_entity_poly.type
_entity_poly.pdbx_seq_one_letter_code
_entity_poly.pdbx_strand_id
1 'polypeptide(L)'
;LNTAYFWGKENLLFETIENEFGIGLDKYVIVDFTSLMDIIYALDGVEIDVKESEIKEVNKFIPECYKFCKNPNKGEMELIKEPGKQTLNGYQALSYSRIRKADSAIFRDGRQRKVINAIMKKYQDVS
;
A
#
# COMPACT_ATOMS: atom_id res chain seq x y z
N LEU A 1 -3.01 4.28 -19.18
CA LEU A 1 -2.50 4.75 -17.87
C LEU A 1 -1.06 4.28 -17.59
N ASN A 2 -0.79 2.99 -17.35
CA ASN A 2 0.59 2.52 -17.07
C ASN A 2 1.60 2.86 -18.18
N THR A 3 1.20 2.76 -19.45
CA THR A 3 2.03 3.15 -20.61
C THR A 3 2.22 4.67 -20.72
N ALA A 4 1.22 5.47 -20.34
CA ALA A 4 1.29 6.93 -20.36
C ALA A 4 2.27 7.47 -19.30
N TYR A 5 2.24 6.90 -18.08
CA TYR A 5 3.23 7.19 -17.04
C TYR A 5 4.66 6.79 -17.46
N PHE A 6 4.80 5.67 -18.18
CA PHE A 6 6.11 5.21 -18.64
C PHE A 6 6.73 6.13 -19.71
N TRP A 7 5.92 6.74 -20.59
CA TRP A 7 6.42 7.56 -21.72
C TRP A 7 6.43 9.07 -21.45
N GLY A 8 5.49 9.60 -20.70
CA GLY A 8 5.39 11.04 -20.43
C GLY A 8 5.35 11.41 -18.95
N LYS A 9 5.63 10.44 -18.06
CA LYS A 9 5.56 10.58 -16.61
C LYS A 9 4.24 11.20 -16.17
N GLU A 10 4.27 12.21 -15.30
CA GLU A 10 3.09 12.87 -14.75
C GLU A 10 2.23 13.60 -15.80
N ASN A 11 2.82 14.38 -16.70
CA ASN A 11 2.07 15.28 -17.59
C ASN A 11 1.17 14.52 -18.58
N LEU A 12 1.70 13.49 -19.24
CA LEU A 12 0.92 12.68 -20.18
C LEU A 12 -0.12 11.80 -19.48
N LEU A 13 0.17 11.37 -18.24
CA LEU A 13 -0.79 10.63 -17.43
C LEU A 13 -2.00 11.50 -17.07
N PHE A 14 -1.78 12.75 -16.66
CA PHE A 14 -2.87 13.68 -16.34
C PHE A 14 -3.67 14.05 -17.58
N GLU A 15 -3.03 14.42 -18.68
CA GLU A 15 -3.71 14.73 -19.93
C GLU A 15 -4.58 13.54 -20.40
N THR A 16 -4.08 12.30 -20.24
CA THR A 16 -4.88 11.10 -20.56
C THR A 16 -6.08 10.95 -19.61
N ILE A 17 -5.94 11.23 -18.31
CA ILE A 17 -7.05 11.11 -17.35
C ILE A 17 -8.12 12.17 -17.58
N GLU A 18 -7.72 13.42 -17.79
CA GLU A 18 -8.65 14.53 -18.02
C GLU A 18 -9.42 14.32 -19.33
N ASN A 19 -8.76 13.87 -20.39
CA ASN A 19 -9.40 13.62 -21.69
C ASN A 19 -10.31 12.39 -21.70
N GLU A 20 -9.95 11.30 -21.00
CA GLU A 20 -10.73 10.06 -20.99
C GLU A 20 -11.94 10.12 -20.03
N PHE A 21 -11.83 10.88 -18.93
CA PHE A 21 -12.86 10.89 -17.87
C PHE A 21 -13.54 12.26 -17.68
N GLY A 22 -13.08 13.32 -18.35
CA GLY A 22 -13.67 14.67 -18.29
C GLY A 22 -13.59 15.32 -16.91
N ILE A 23 -12.67 14.87 -16.06
CA ILE A 23 -12.45 15.38 -14.69
C ILE A 23 -11.25 16.33 -14.69
N GLY A 24 -11.39 17.49 -14.03
CA GLY A 24 -10.24 18.37 -13.77
C GLY A 24 -9.44 17.87 -12.58
N LEU A 25 -8.12 17.81 -12.70
CA LEU A 25 -7.25 17.25 -11.66
C LEU A 25 -6.52 18.37 -10.89
N ASP A 26 -7.06 18.78 -9.74
CA ASP A 26 -6.53 19.95 -9.00
C ASP A 26 -5.18 19.70 -8.32
N LYS A 27 -5.00 18.50 -7.75
CA LYS A 27 -3.80 18.11 -6.98
C LYS A 27 -3.58 16.61 -7.08
N TYR A 28 -2.31 16.20 -7.01
CA TYR A 28 -1.91 14.80 -6.92
C TYR A 28 -0.77 14.61 -5.93
N VAL A 29 -0.61 13.37 -5.46
CA VAL A 29 0.51 12.95 -4.64
C VAL A 29 1.08 11.66 -5.22
N ILE A 30 2.39 11.62 -5.44
CA ILE A 30 3.13 10.41 -5.79
C ILE A 30 3.85 9.94 -4.54
N VAL A 31 3.62 8.69 -4.14
CA VAL A 31 4.21 8.08 -2.96
C VAL A 31 4.93 6.82 -3.40
N ASP A 32 6.23 6.74 -3.11
CA ASP A 32 7.00 5.51 -3.31
C ASP A 32 6.82 4.55 -2.13
N PHE A 33 7.37 3.33 -2.23
CA PHE A 33 7.21 2.34 -1.17
C PHE A 33 7.87 2.75 0.15
N THR A 34 8.95 3.51 0.11
CA THR A 34 9.64 3.99 1.33
C THR A 34 8.74 4.98 2.07
N SER A 35 8.26 5.99 1.34
CA SER A 35 7.37 7.03 1.85
C SER A 35 6.07 6.43 2.40
N LEU A 36 5.52 5.42 1.71
CA LEU A 36 4.33 4.71 2.18
C LEU A 36 4.58 4.05 3.54
N MET A 37 5.70 3.34 3.69
CA MET A 37 6.04 2.70 4.96
C MET A 37 6.25 3.74 6.07
N ASP A 38 6.95 4.83 5.78
CA ASP A 38 7.23 5.88 6.77
C ASP A 38 5.96 6.58 7.25
N ILE A 39 4.99 6.83 6.35
CA ILE A 39 3.66 7.32 6.73
C ILE A 39 2.98 6.35 7.70
N ILE A 40 2.99 5.05 7.38
CA ILE A 40 2.35 4.04 8.23
C ILE A 40 3.04 3.94 9.59
N TYR A 41 4.37 4.04 9.66
CA TYR A 41 5.09 4.11 10.93
C TYR A 41 4.77 5.36 11.73
N ALA A 42 4.67 6.52 11.09
CA ALA A 42 4.30 7.76 11.76
C ALA A 42 2.88 7.72 12.35
N LEU A 43 2.02 6.83 11.84
CA LEU A 43 0.68 6.57 12.33
C LEU A 43 0.61 5.41 13.34
N ASP A 44 1.74 4.87 13.79
CA ASP A 44 1.82 3.67 14.64
C ASP A 44 1.12 2.43 14.03
N GLY A 45 1.14 2.34 12.70
CA GLY A 45 0.55 1.24 11.94
C GLY A 45 -0.90 1.49 11.49
N VAL A 46 -1.44 0.53 10.73
CA VAL A 46 -2.79 0.59 10.16
C VAL A 46 -3.58 -0.69 10.41
N GLU A 47 -4.86 -0.56 10.76
CA GLU A 47 -5.74 -1.72 10.98
C GLU A 47 -6.11 -2.38 9.64
N ILE A 48 -5.76 -3.65 9.49
CA ILE A 48 -6.12 -4.47 8.32
C ILE A 48 -6.67 -5.80 8.81
N ASP A 49 -7.81 -6.20 8.25
CA ASP A 49 -8.35 -7.55 8.41
C ASP A 49 -7.68 -8.50 7.40
N VAL A 50 -6.71 -9.28 7.89
CA VAL A 50 -5.92 -10.21 7.08
C VAL A 50 -6.63 -11.56 7.07
N LYS A 51 -7.02 -12.00 5.88
CA LYS A 51 -7.70 -13.30 5.75
C LYS A 51 -6.68 -14.43 5.93
N GLU A 52 -7.13 -15.56 6.46
CA GLU A 52 -6.31 -16.78 6.60
C GLU A 52 -5.63 -17.16 5.28
N SER A 53 -6.40 -17.05 4.19
CA SER A 53 -5.93 -17.34 2.84
C SER A 53 -4.80 -16.41 2.36
N GLU A 54 -4.59 -15.27 3.01
CA GLU A 54 -3.60 -14.25 2.66
C GLU A 54 -2.30 -14.39 3.48
N ILE A 55 -2.35 -15.00 4.66
CA ILE A 55 -1.21 -15.10 5.60
C ILE A 55 0.05 -15.64 4.92
N LYS A 56 -0.07 -16.76 4.21
CA LYS A 56 1.06 -17.40 3.53
C LYS A 56 1.73 -16.45 2.52
N GLU A 57 0.93 -15.71 1.77
CA GLU A 57 1.46 -14.78 0.76
C GLU A 57 2.02 -13.50 1.38
N VAL A 58 1.38 -12.95 2.43
CA VAL A 58 1.96 -11.80 3.15
C VAL A 58 3.31 -12.19 3.75
N ASN A 59 3.38 -13.32 4.45
CA ASN A 59 4.60 -13.75 5.11
C ASN A 59 5.73 -14.08 4.13
N LYS A 60 5.39 -14.45 2.89
CA LYS A 60 6.38 -14.64 1.81
C LYS A 60 7.12 -13.35 1.45
N PHE A 61 6.45 -12.21 1.45
CA PHE A 61 7.06 -10.93 1.06
C PHE A 61 7.56 -10.09 2.25
N ILE A 62 7.19 -10.43 3.50
CA ILE A 62 7.66 -9.70 4.69
C ILE A 62 9.19 -9.63 4.76
N PRO A 63 9.96 -10.71 4.58
CA PRO A 63 11.42 -10.64 4.71
C PRO A 63 12.08 -9.69 3.72
N GLU A 64 11.57 -9.62 2.49
CA GLU A 64 12.04 -8.70 1.47
C GLU A 64 11.68 -7.24 1.82
N CYS A 65 10.42 -6.99 2.21
CA CYS A 65 9.96 -5.66 2.60
C CYS A 65 10.67 -5.16 3.85
N TYR A 66 10.96 -6.03 4.82
CA TYR A 66 11.72 -5.71 6.03
C TYR A 66 13.17 -5.30 5.74
N LYS A 67 13.84 -6.02 4.80
CA LYS A 67 15.18 -5.65 4.33
C LYS A 67 15.19 -4.32 3.59
N PHE A 68 14.15 -4.08 2.79
CA PHE A 68 13.98 -2.83 2.06
C PHE A 68 13.64 -1.63 2.98
N CYS A 69 12.94 -1.88 4.09
CA CYS A 69 12.56 -0.87 5.06
C CYS A 69 13.78 -0.26 5.77
N LYS A 70 13.95 1.05 5.65
CA LYS A 70 15.05 1.82 6.30
C LYS A 70 14.59 2.59 7.54
N ASN A 71 13.33 2.46 7.93
CA ASN A 71 12.79 3.18 9.07
C ASN A 71 13.47 2.70 10.37
N PRO A 72 13.96 3.61 11.24
CA PRO A 72 14.65 3.23 12.48
C PRO A 72 13.72 2.54 13.48
N ASN A 73 12.41 2.80 13.42
CA ASN A 73 11.42 2.24 14.34
C ASN A 73 10.88 0.87 13.89
N LYS A 74 11.47 0.25 12.86
CA LYS A 74 10.96 -1.01 12.28
C LYS A 74 11.06 -2.23 13.20
N GLY A 75 11.82 -2.15 14.30
CA GLY A 75 11.96 -3.23 15.27
C GLY A 75 12.55 -4.51 14.67
N GLU A 76 12.31 -5.64 15.33
CA GLU A 76 12.63 -6.96 14.81
C GLU A 76 11.62 -7.40 13.75
N MET A 77 12.04 -8.31 12.86
CA MET A 77 11.17 -8.80 11.80
C MET A 77 10.11 -9.74 12.37
N GLU A 78 8.85 -9.34 12.27
CA GLU A 78 7.70 -10.14 12.70
C GLU A 78 6.81 -10.60 11.53
N LEU A 79 6.46 -11.88 11.54
CA LEU A 79 5.48 -12.48 10.65
C LEU A 79 4.07 -12.42 11.23
N ILE A 80 3.07 -12.42 10.36
CA ILE A 80 1.66 -12.51 10.75
C ILE A 80 1.36 -13.96 11.11
N LYS A 81 0.94 -14.22 12.35
CA LYS A 81 0.69 -15.58 12.85
C LYS A 81 -0.75 -16.02 12.63
N GLU A 82 -1.69 -15.12 12.90
CA GLU A 82 -3.12 -15.42 12.92
C GLU A 82 -3.90 -14.52 11.96
N PRO A 83 -5.04 -15.00 11.43
CA PRO A 83 -5.95 -14.18 10.65
C PRO A 83 -6.73 -13.19 11.53
N GLY A 84 -7.37 -12.23 10.87
CA GLY A 84 -8.25 -11.26 11.50
C GLY A 84 -7.68 -9.85 11.49
N LYS A 85 -8.37 -8.98 12.25
CA LYS A 85 -7.99 -7.58 12.42
C LYS A 85 -6.72 -7.46 13.24
N GLN A 86 -5.74 -6.80 12.66
CA GLN A 86 -4.47 -6.51 13.30
C GLN A 86 -3.90 -5.18 12.80
N THR A 87 -3.08 -4.56 13.62
CA THR A 87 -2.35 -3.34 13.27
C THR A 87 -1.07 -3.72 12.54
N LEU A 88 -1.03 -3.50 11.23
CA LEU A 88 0.16 -3.76 10.43
C LEU A 88 1.08 -2.54 10.43
N ASN A 89 2.37 -2.77 10.70
CA ASN A 89 3.40 -1.75 10.55
C ASN A 89 3.78 -1.52 9.06
N GLY A 90 4.70 -0.60 8.79
CA GLY A 90 5.05 -0.20 7.43
C GLY A 90 5.43 -1.37 6.52
N TYR A 91 6.37 -2.23 6.91
CA TYR A 91 6.82 -3.33 6.04
C TYR A 91 5.77 -4.43 5.90
N GLN A 92 4.94 -4.67 6.93
CA GLN A 92 3.85 -5.64 6.87
C GLN A 92 2.72 -5.17 5.95
N ALA A 93 2.34 -3.88 6.04
CA ALA A 93 1.32 -3.29 5.17
C ALA A 93 1.79 -3.22 3.71
N LEU A 94 3.07 -2.89 3.48
CA LEU A 94 3.66 -2.98 2.14
C LEU A 94 3.61 -4.42 1.62
N SER A 95 4.00 -5.40 2.45
CA SER A 95 3.91 -6.81 2.09
C SER A 95 2.47 -7.24 1.73
N TYR A 96 1.47 -6.81 2.52
CA TYR A 96 0.06 -7.06 2.26
C TYR A 96 -0.40 -6.50 0.90
N SER A 97 0.03 -5.27 0.57
CA SER A 97 -0.29 -4.65 -0.72
C SER A 97 0.34 -5.36 -1.93
N ARG A 98 1.41 -6.14 -1.70
CA ARG A 98 2.17 -6.85 -2.75
C ARG A 98 1.64 -8.24 -3.07
N ILE A 99 0.69 -8.79 -2.30
CA ILE A 99 0.13 -10.13 -2.53
C ILE A 99 -0.44 -10.26 -3.95
N ARG A 100 -0.06 -11.34 -4.64
CA ARG A 100 -0.57 -11.75 -5.95
C ARG A 100 -1.14 -13.16 -5.84
N LYS A 101 -2.44 -13.29 -5.59
CA LYS A 101 -3.14 -14.57 -5.75
C LYS A 101 -3.60 -14.73 -7.20
N ALA A 102 -3.80 -15.98 -7.61
CA ALA A 102 -3.94 -16.46 -8.98
C ALA A 102 -5.13 -15.94 -9.82
N ASP A 103 -5.74 -14.80 -9.49
CA ASP A 103 -6.75 -14.17 -10.34
C ASP A 103 -6.58 -12.65 -10.33
N SER A 104 -6.52 -12.08 -11.54
CA SER A 104 -6.76 -10.69 -11.95
C SER A 104 -6.07 -9.52 -11.20
N ALA A 105 -5.52 -8.56 -11.95
CA ALA A 105 -5.02 -7.27 -11.45
C ALA A 105 -6.02 -6.55 -10.52
N ILE A 106 -7.32 -6.80 -10.69
CA ILE A 106 -8.43 -6.24 -9.90
C ILE A 106 -8.27 -6.51 -8.40
N PHE A 107 -7.79 -7.70 -8.00
CA PHE A 107 -7.67 -8.03 -6.57
C PHE A 107 -6.47 -7.36 -5.90
N ARG A 108 -5.41 -7.02 -6.67
CA ARG A 108 -4.26 -6.26 -6.15
C ARG A 108 -4.65 -4.82 -5.88
N ASP A 109 -5.35 -4.20 -6.81
CA ASP A 109 -5.80 -2.81 -6.69
C ASP A 109 -6.74 -2.66 -5.49
N GLY A 110 -7.58 -3.68 -5.23
CA GLY A 110 -8.40 -3.74 -4.01
C GLY A 110 -7.59 -3.70 -2.71
N ARG A 111 -6.45 -4.37 -2.62
CA ARG A 111 -5.59 -4.33 -1.41
C ARG A 111 -4.85 -3.01 -1.26
N GLN A 112 -4.36 -2.44 -2.35
CA GLN A 112 -3.73 -1.12 -2.32
C GLN A 112 -4.75 -0.07 -1.84
N ARG A 113 -5.98 -0.12 -2.36
CA ARG A 113 -7.08 0.74 -1.88
C ARG A 113 -7.42 0.49 -0.41
N LYS A 114 -7.40 -0.75 0.07
CA LYS A 114 -7.58 -1.07 1.50
C LYS A 114 -6.51 -0.41 2.36
N VAL A 115 -5.23 -0.49 1.98
CA VAL A 115 -4.13 0.16 2.72
C VAL A 115 -4.33 1.68 2.75
N ILE A 116 -4.63 2.30 1.61
CA ILE A 116 -4.88 3.76 1.54
C ILE A 116 -6.07 4.15 2.43
N ASN A 117 -7.17 3.41 2.36
CA ASN A 117 -8.35 3.67 3.20
C ASN A 117 -8.02 3.49 4.69
N ALA A 118 -7.19 2.50 5.05
CA ALA A 118 -6.77 2.28 6.43
C ALA A 118 -5.87 3.42 6.94
N ILE A 119 -4.97 3.94 6.11
CA ILE A 119 -4.17 5.15 6.40
C ILE A 119 -5.10 6.34 6.65
N MET A 120 -6.04 6.60 5.75
CA MET A 120 -6.98 7.72 5.86
C MET A 120 -7.84 7.62 7.13
N LYS A 121 -8.34 6.41 7.44
CA LYS A 121 -9.10 6.16 8.66
C LYS A 121 -8.25 6.42 9.91
N LYS A 122 -7.04 5.87 9.95
CA LYS A 122 -6.12 6.06 11.08
C LYS A 122 -5.74 7.53 11.28
N TYR A 123 -5.56 8.28 10.20
CA TYR A 123 -5.32 9.72 10.27
C TYR A 123 -6.50 10.47 10.89
N GLN A 124 -7.74 10.14 10.50
CA GLN A 124 -8.94 10.73 11.10
C GLN A 124 -9.09 10.40 12.59
N ASP A 125 -8.67 9.22 13.01
CA ASP A 125 -8.75 8.79 14.42
C ASP A 125 -7.68 9.48 15.31
N VAL A 126 -6.60 9.98 14.71
CA VAL A 126 -5.46 10.62 15.43
C VAL A 126 -5.54 12.16 15.37
N SER A 127 -6.24 12.72 14.39
CA SER A 127 -6.46 14.18 14.23
C SER A 127 -7.59 14.71 15.09
#